data_AF-A0A5S9I3P5-F1
#
_entry.id   AF-A0A5S9I3P5-F1
#
_cell.length_a   1.000
_cell.length_b   1.000
_cell.length_c   1.000
_cell.angle_alpha   90.00
_cell.angle_beta   90.00
_cell.angle_gamma   90.00
#
_symmetry.space_group_name_H-M   'P 1'
#
loop_
_entity.id
_entity.type
_entity.pdbx_description
1 polymer ?
#
loop_
_entity_poly.entity_id
_entity_poly.type
_entity_poly.pdbx_seq_one_letter_code
_entity_poly.pdbx_strand_id
1 'polypeptide(L)' 'MKKFNVQITYTGMIEETIEAESLEEAENEAHDIARMEVPFDCDEYEIIVEEE' A
#
# COMPACT_ATOMS: atom_id res chain seq x y z
N MET A 1 6.37 16.51 -4.23
CA MET A 1 5.86 15.21 -3.74
C MET A 1 4.36 15.32 -3.66
N LYS A 2 3.68 14.31 -4.19
CA LYS A 2 2.23 14.13 -4.14
C LYS A 2 1.91 13.20 -2.99
N LYS A 3 0.71 13.32 -2.43
CA LYS A 3 0.22 12.40 -1.40
C LYS A 3 -0.62 11.33 -2.06
N PHE A 4 -0.43 10.11 -1.61
CA PHE A 4 -1.22 8.96 -2.03
C PHE A 4 -1.77 8.28 -0.79
N ASN A 5 -3.06 7.99 -0.81
CA ASN A 5 -3.68 7.11 0.15
C ASN A 5 -3.52 5.67 -0.34
N VAL A 6 -2.94 4.85 0.51
CA VAL A 6 -2.69 3.44 0.27
C VAL A 6 -3.57 2.64 1.22
N GLN A 7 -4.37 1.75 0.65
CA GLN A 7 -5.17 0.80 1.40
C GLN A 7 -4.72 -0.62 1.02
N ILE A 8 -4.29 -1.39 2.02
CA ILE A 8 -3.92 -2.79 1.87
C ILE A 8 -4.96 -3.62 2.61
N THR A 9 -5.76 -4.37 1.86
CA THR A 9 -6.81 -5.21 2.42
C THR A 9 -6.38 -6.66 2.35
N TYR A 10 -6.38 -7.31 3.51
CA TYR A 10 -6.11 -8.74 3.69
C TYR A 10 -7.19 -9.30 4.64
N THR A 11 -6.88 -10.30 5.46
CA THR A 11 -7.77 -10.68 6.59
C THR A 11 -8.05 -9.52 7.57
N GLY A 12 -7.29 -8.42 7.47
CA GLY A 12 -7.56 -7.10 8.07
C GLY A 12 -7.40 -5.96 7.05
N MET A 13 -7.20 -4.73 7.54
CA MET A 13 -7.01 -3.55 6.70
C MET A 13 -5.89 -2.67 7.27
N ILE A 14 -4.99 -2.22 6.40
CA ILE A 14 -3.98 -1.19 6.67
C ILE A 14 -4.31 -0.01 5.76
N GLU A 15 -4.35 1.20 6.34
CA GLU A 15 -4.50 2.46 5.62
C GLU A 15 -3.33 3.36 6.00
N GLU A 16 -2.58 3.82 5.00
CA GLU A 16 -1.47 4.76 5.19
C GLU A 16 -1.49 5.86 4.12
N THR A 17 -0.88 6.99 4.45
CA THR A 17 -0.65 8.08 3.49
C THR A 17 0.84 8.16 3.22
N ILE A 18 1.23 8.02 1.95
CA ILE A 18 2.61 8.08 1.51
C ILE A 18 2.87 9.30 0.63
N GLU A 19 4.09 9.83 0.68
CA GLU A 19 4.52 10.97 -0.14
C GLU A 19 5.49 10.49 -1.23
N ALA A 20 5.05 10.48 -2.48
CA ALA A 20 5.84 9.99 -3.61
C ALA A 20 5.87 11.01 -4.76
N GLU A 21 6.82 10.89 -5.69
CA GLU A 21 6.88 11.73 -6.89
C GLU A 21 5.90 11.28 -7.98
N SER A 22 5.50 10.00 -7.98
CA SER A 22 4.62 9.40 -8.98
C SER A 22 3.76 8.26 -8.40
N LEU A 23 2.71 7.88 -9.15
CA LEU A 23 1.88 6.73 -8.80
C LEU A 23 2.69 5.42 -8.78
N GLU A 24 3.62 5.25 -9.72
CA GLU A 24 4.49 4.06 -9.78
C GLU A 24 5.37 3.95 -8.53
N GLU A 25 5.94 5.06 -8.05
CA GLU A 25 6.70 5.09 -6.81
C GLU A 25 5.82 4.79 -5.59
N ALA A 26 4.60 5.34 -5.57
CA ALA A 26 3.62 5.07 -4.54
C ALA A 26 3.19 3.59 -4.49
N GLU A 27 2.97 2.97 -5.65
CA GLU A 27 2.67 1.53 -5.78
C GLU A 27 3.83 0.66 -5.28
N ASN A 28 5.07 1.04 -5.58
CA ASN A 28 6.24 0.31 -5.10
C ASN A 28 6.35 0.37 -3.57
N GLU A 29 6.19 1.55 -2.96
CA GLU A 29 6.15 1.68 -1.49
C GLU A 29 4.99 0.88 -0.88
N ALA A 30 3.80 0.93 -1.49
CA ALA A 30 2.65 0.15 -1.04
C ALA A 30 2.93 -1.36 -1.06
N HIS A 31 3.62 -1.86 -2.08
CA HIS A 31 4.06 -3.25 -2.15
C HIS A 31 5.10 -3.61 -1.09
N ASP A 32 6.01 -2.69 -0.76
CA ASP A 32 6.99 -2.88 0.30
C ASP A 32 6.32 -2.92 1.68
N ILE A 33 5.34 -2.04 1.94
CA ILE A 33 4.51 -2.06 3.16
C ILE A 33 3.75 -3.39 3.23
N ALA A 34 3.11 -3.82 2.16
CA ALA A 34 2.39 -5.09 2.14
C ALA A 34 3.31 -6.27 2.49
N ARG A 35 4.55 -6.29 1.97
CA ARG A 35 5.53 -7.34 2.30
C ARG A 35 6.05 -7.29 3.74
N MET A 36 6.03 -6.13 4.38
CA MET A 36 6.48 -5.98 5.76
C MET A 36 5.36 -6.28 6.77
N GLU A 37 4.15 -5.81 6.51
CA GLU A 37 3.06 -5.79 7.48
C GLU A 37 2.02 -6.91 7.26
N VAL A 38 1.84 -7.40 6.02
CA VAL A 38 0.91 -8.51 5.77
C VAL A 38 1.54 -9.82 6.30
N PRO A 39 0.81 -10.61 7.10
CA PRO A 39 1.31 -11.88 7.60
C PRO A 39 1.78 -12.81 6.47
N PHE A 40 2.93 -13.47 6.66
CA PHE A 40 3.51 -14.39 5.65
C PHE A 40 2.58 -15.52 5.20
N ASP A 41 1.60 -15.88 6.03
CA ASP A 41 0.61 -16.92 5.73
C ASP A 41 -0.63 -16.37 4.98
N CYS A 42 -0.63 -15.09 4.57
CA CYS A 42 -1.71 -14.50 3.79
C CYS A 42 -1.46 -14.72 2.29
N ASP A 43 -2.18 -15.69 1.72
CA ASP A 43 -2.04 -16.06 0.31
C ASP A 43 -2.61 -14.98 -0.65
N GLU A 44 -3.54 -14.14 -0.17
CA GLU A 44 -4.22 -13.12 -0.97
C GLU A 44 -4.30 -11.78 -0.21
N TYR A 45 -3.97 -10.69 -0.89
CA TYR A 45 -4.21 -9.31 -0.44
C TYR A 45 -4.46 -8.42 -1.66
N GLU A 46 -5.13 -7.30 -1.44
CA GLU A 46 -5.41 -6.28 -2.44
C GLU A 46 -4.76 -4.96 -2.00
N ILE A 47 -4.10 -4.27 -2.93
CA ILE A 47 -3.50 -2.94 -2.72
C ILE A 47 -4.24 -1.95 -3.60
N ILE A 48 -4.72 -0.87 -2.99
CA ILE A 48 -5.35 0.26 -3.66
C ILE A 48 -4.50 1.49 -3.37
N VAL A 49 -4.14 2.23 -4.42
CA VAL A 49 -3.38 3.48 -4.32
C VAL A 49 -4.15 4.58 -5.03
N GLU A 50 -4.52 5.63 -4.30
CA GLU A 50 -5.25 6.78 -4.83
C GLU A 50 -4.49 8.07 -4.54
N GLU A 51 -4.35 8.94 -5.54
CA GLU A 51 -3.81 10.30 -5.33
C GLU A 51 -4.82 11.11 -4.48
N GLU A 52 -4.34 11.76 -3.41
CA GLU A 52 -5.16 12.60 -2.51
C GLU A 52 -5.62 13.91 -3.16
#